data_AF-A0A1Y2VU42-F1
#
_entry.id   AF-A0A1Y2VU42-F1
#
_cell.length_a   1.000
_cell.length_b   1.000
_cell.length_c   1.000
_cell.angle_alpha   90.00
_cell.angle_beta   90.00
_cell.angle_gamma   90.00
#
_symmetry.space_group_name_H-M   'P 1'
#
loop_
_entity.id
_entity.type
_entity.pdbx_description
1 polymer ?
#
loop_
_entity_poly.entity_id
_entity_poly.type
_entity_poly.pdbx_seq_one_letter_code
_entity_poly.pdbx_strand_id
1 'polypeptide(L)'
;MQHYGSHRYLRFLNYAFSVTKYHYTHRKPRAAQVPPTYPSIIPVLGHLALFIWDNAGFFRKVTSYNGKFTSARLSFLGHDIYLFQHRATIKNIWKMSTLSSPMSIQIYCLKYLFGLSERALAIYRADRSGPHAKPYPGSNVTDENRIDYRTHHEFLRALSGPGLAPTLQRYKTAFARNLDRLEFSSAEDSWNIMDDFQDFFFGNMGASLVESLLGPSLLRLSPTFVENLIEFDNNVPWLARGIPSFIMPKRYRARNRLHEQIKQWHAYARSHFNENSISDDGDGDPFWGSQLVRNRHTILHEVGQSDSDIAATDLGLAFGLVTNTNPTAMMVVWHIFRDPQLLKRVRRELEDLFASESIRSIDPKQLSKASLLSSVYAEVLRLYVNIYVMVSPQHEDSLLGR
;
A
#
# COMPACT_ATOMS: atom_id res chain seq x y z
N MET A 1 -45.66 -18.88 16.23
CA MET A 1 -44.44 -18.96 17.08
C MET A 1 -43.64 -20.28 16.97
N GLN A 2 -44.00 -21.24 16.10
CA GLN A 2 -43.28 -22.54 16.01
C GLN A 2 -42.17 -22.64 14.93
N HIS A 3 -41.99 -21.64 14.06
CA HIS A 3 -40.97 -21.71 12.99
C HIS A 3 -39.57 -21.17 13.35
N TYR A 4 -39.38 -20.58 14.53
CA TYR A 4 -38.07 -20.04 14.94
C TYR A 4 -37.13 -21.07 15.58
N GLY A 5 -37.65 -22.22 16.03
CA GLY A 5 -36.88 -23.26 16.71
C GLY A 5 -36.01 -24.10 15.77
N SER A 6 -36.56 -24.57 14.64
CA SER A 6 -35.89 -25.51 13.72
C SER A 6 -34.57 -24.95 13.17
N HIS A 7 -34.55 -23.67 12.78
CA HIS A 7 -33.35 -23.03 12.24
C HIS A 7 -32.19 -22.90 13.25
N ARG A 8 -32.49 -22.84 14.56
CA ARG A 8 -31.44 -22.79 15.59
C ARG A 8 -30.78 -24.16 15.78
N TYR A 9 -31.56 -25.23 15.86
CA TYR A 9 -31.03 -26.60 15.98
C TYR A 9 -30.17 -27.01 14.78
N LEU A 10 -30.60 -26.69 13.56
CA LEU A 10 -29.82 -26.91 12.34
C LEU A 10 -28.47 -26.17 12.36
N ARG A 11 -28.40 -24.95 12.91
CA ARG A 11 -27.14 -24.19 13.04
C ARG A 11 -26.19 -24.83 14.04
N PHE A 12 -26.70 -25.29 15.19
CA PHE A 12 -25.87 -25.98 16.20
C PHE A 12 -25.32 -27.31 15.68
N LEU A 13 -26.14 -28.11 15.01
CA LEU A 13 -25.69 -29.38 14.41
C LEU A 13 -24.65 -29.15 13.31
N ASN A 14 -24.87 -28.18 12.43
CA ASN A 14 -23.90 -27.80 11.41
C ASN A 14 -22.57 -27.33 12.04
N TYR A 15 -22.64 -26.50 13.09
CA TYR A 15 -21.45 -26.06 13.81
C TYR A 15 -20.69 -27.23 14.45
N ALA A 16 -21.38 -28.14 15.15
CA ALA A 16 -20.79 -29.32 15.75
C ALA A 16 -20.13 -30.24 14.71
N PHE A 17 -20.77 -30.41 13.56
CA PHE A 17 -20.19 -31.12 12.41
C PHE A 17 -18.94 -30.40 11.87
N SER A 18 -18.99 -29.08 11.68
CA SER A 18 -17.84 -28.28 11.24
C SER A 18 -16.66 -28.37 12.21
N VAL A 19 -16.90 -28.29 13.52
CA VAL A 19 -15.87 -28.46 14.56
C VAL A 19 -15.26 -29.86 14.50
N THR A 20 -16.10 -30.89 14.39
CA THR A 20 -15.65 -32.29 14.30
C THR A 20 -14.77 -32.50 13.06
N LYS A 21 -15.21 -32.00 11.90
CA LYS A 21 -14.46 -32.05 10.64
C LYS A 21 -13.13 -31.29 10.74
N TYR A 22 -13.14 -30.09 11.33
CA TYR A 22 -11.94 -29.28 11.55
C TYR A 22 -10.88 -30.04 12.36
N HIS A 23 -11.26 -30.64 13.49
CA HIS A 23 -10.32 -31.43 14.30
C HIS A 23 -9.88 -32.72 13.60
N TYR A 24 -10.78 -33.40 12.87
CA TYR A 24 -10.44 -34.60 12.12
C TYR A 24 -9.38 -34.32 11.04
N THR A 25 -9.55 -33.25 10.25
CA THR A 25 -8.60 -32.86 9.21
C THR A 25 -7.21 -32.51 9.79
N HIS A 26 -7.15 -31.86 10.95
CA HIS A 26 -5.87 -31.59 11.62
C HIS A 26 -5.18 -32.85 12.14
N ARG A 27 -5.94 -33.87 12.58
CA ARG A 27 -5.39 -35.13 13.11
C ARG A 27 -4.94 -36.08 12.00
N LYS A 28 -5.54 -36.01 10.82
CA LYS A 28 -5.24 -36.88 9.67
C LYS A 28 -4.98 -36.05 8.40
N PRO A 29 -3.83 -35.35 8.33
CA PRO A 29 -3.49 -34.56 7.15
C PRO A 29 -3.23 -35.47 5.95
N ARG A 30 -3.76 -35.09 4.78
CA ARG A 30 -3.48 -35.72 3.49
C ARG A 30 -2.58 -34.82 2.65
N ALA A 31 -1.81 -35.40 1.74
CA ALA A 31 -1.05 -34.63 0.76
C ALA A 31 -1.99 -33.85 -0.17
N ALA A 32 -1.62 -32.62 -0.53
CA ALA A 32 -2.39 -31.75 -1.43
C ALA A 32 -3.85 -31.51 -0.98
N GLN A 33 -4.09 -31.49 0.34
CA GLN A 33 -5.43 -31.23 0.87
C GLN A 33 -5.71 -29.74 0.93
N VAL A 34 -6.98 -29.37 0.73
CA VAL A 34 -7.47 -28.02 0.99
C VAL A 34 -7.34 -27.71 2.49
N PRO A 35 -6.88 -26.50 2.88
CA PRO A 35 -6.80 -26.12 4.28
C PRO A 35 -8.12 -26.34 5.05
N PRO A 36 -8.05 -26.77 6.31
CA PRO A 36 -9.22 -27.00 7.14
C PRO A 36 -10.05 -25.73 7.28
N THR A 37 -11.37 -25.86 7.14
CA THR A 37 -12.30 -24.74 7.28
C THR A 37 -12.47 -24.40 8.74
N TYR A 38 -12.18 -23.15 9.11
CA TYR A 38 -12.37 -22.69 10.47
C TYR A 38 -13.87 -22.72 10.83
N PRO A 39 -14.27 -23.34 11.95
CA PRO A 39 -15.68 -23.48 12.29
C PRO A 39 -16.38 -22.14 12.54
N SER A 40 -17.57 -21.99 11.98
CA SER A 40 -18.41 -20.79 12.15
C SER A 40 -19.82 -21.15 12.58
N ILE A 41 -20.37 -20.44 13.57
CA ILE A 41 -21.77 -20.62 14.02
C ILE A 41 -22.74 -20.06 12.97
N ILE A 42 -22.33 -19.00 12.26
CA ILE A 42 -23.10 -18.39 11.18
C ILE A 42 -22.27 -18.54 9.89
N PRO A 43 -22.64 -19.48 8.98
CA PRO A 43 -21.82 -19.86 7.82
C PRO A 43 -21.42 -18.73 6.84
N VAL A 44 -22.03 -17.54 6.96
CA VAL A 44 -21.80 -16.39 6.06
C VAL A 44 -21.25 -15.15 6.79
N LEU A 45 -21.62 -14.96 8.06
CA LEU A 45 -21.34 -13.74 8.84
C LEU A 45 -20.58 -13.99 10.14
N GLY A 46 -20.36 -15.25 10.53
CA GLY A 46 -19.93 -15.61 11.89
C GLY A 46 -18.53 -15.13 12.26
N HIS A 47 -17.74 -14.73 11.27
CA HIS A 47 -16.41 -14.16 11.46
C HIS A 47 -16.35 -12.64 11.24
N LEU A 48 -17.41 -12.03 10.72
CA LEU A 48 -17.45 -10.61 10.34
C LEU A 48 -17.23 -9.70 11.55
N ALA A 49 -17.94 -9.95 12.65
CA ALA A 49 -17.84 -9.12 13.86
C ALA A 49 -16.46 -9.24 14.54
N LEU A 50 -15.87 -10.43 14.61
CA LEU A 50 -14.53 -10.61 15.18
C LEU A 50 -13.46 -10.01 14.29
N PHE A 51 -13.57 -10.18 12.97
CA PHE A 51 -12.66 -9.59 11.99
C PHE A 51 -12.67 -8.05 12.00
N ILE A 52 -13.85 -7.42 12.11
CA ILE A 52 -13.97 -5.96 12.06
C ILE A 52 -13.47 -5.29 13.37
N TRP A 53 -13.56 -5.97 14.52
CA TRP A 53 -13.21 -5.43 15.85
C TRP A 53 -11.82 -5.85 16.37
N ASP A 54 -11.34 -7.07 16.10
CA ASP A 54 -9.98 -7.54 16.48
C ASP A 54 -9.40 -8.44 15.38
N ASN A 55 -8.91 -7.79 14.31
CA ASN A 55 -8.31 -8.48 13.16
C ASN A 55 -7.07 -9.31 13.56
N ALA A 56 -6.15 -8.76 14.32
CA ALA A 56 -4.88 -9.41 14.68
C ALA A 56 -5.09 -10.63 15.58
N GLY A 57 -5.91 -10.51 16.64
CA GLY A 57 -6.25 -11.62 17.51
C GLY A 57 -7.06 -12.70 16.79
N PHE A 58 -7.99 -12.29 15.90
CA PHE A 58 -8.75 -13.21 15.06
C PHE A 58 -7.83 -14.04 14.14
N PHE A 59 -6.96 -13.39 13.37
CA PHE A 59 -6.05 -14.11 12.47
C PHE A 59 -5.13 -15.04 13.24
N ARG A 60 -4.51 -14.58 14.34
CA ARG A 60 -3.67 -15.43 15.19
C ARG A 60 -4.42 -16.68 15.67
N LYS A 61 -5.69 -16.55 16.04
CA LYS A 61 -6.52 -17.67 16.50
C LYS A 61 -6.86 -18.64 15.35
N VAL A 62 -7.19 -18.12 14.18
CA VAL A 62 -7.61 -18.92 13.02
C VAL A 62 -6.47 -19.75 12.43
N THR A 63 -5.27 -19.17 12.40
CA THR A 63 -4.07 -19.80 11.85
C THR A 63 -3.22 -20.50 12.91
N SER A 64 -3.80 -20.82 14.06
CA SER A 64 -3.14 -21.59 15.11
C SER A 64 -4.00 -22.77 15.54
N TYR A 65 -3.38 -23.94 15.68
CA TYR A 65 -4.00 -25.16 16.16
C TYR A 65 -3.08 -25.86 17.16
N ASN A 66 -3.58 -26.12 18.38
CA ASN A 66 -2.80 -26.70 19.49
C ASN A 66 -1.44 -25.99 19.72
N GLY A 67 -1.43 -24.66 19.68
CA GLY A 67 -0.23 -23.84 19.90
C GLY A 67 0.77 -23.82 18.73
N LYS A 68 0.44 -24.41 17.58
CA LYS A 68 1.28 -24.40 16.37
C LYS A 68 0.60 -23.65 15.23
N PHE A 69 1.39 -22.98 14.38
CA PHE A 69 0.87 -22.37 13.16
C PHE A 69 0.27 -23.43 12.23
N THR A 70 -0.83 -23.07 11.58
CA THR A 70 -1.54 -23.90 10.61
C THR A 70 -2.12 -23.05 9.50
N SER A 71 -2.37 -23.66 8.35
CA SER A 71 -3.15 -23.06 7.27
C SER A 71 -4.63 -23.19 7.58
N ALA A 72 -5.43 -22.18 7.22
CA ALA A 72 -6.87 -22.18 7.49
C ALA A 72 -7.66 -21.67 6.29
N ARG A 73 -8.89 -22.17 6.15
CA ARG A 73 -9.87 -21.64 5.20
C ARG A 73 -10.99 -20.93 5.94
N LEU A 74 -11.32 -19.73 5.52
CA LEU A 74 -12.45 -18.94 5.99
C LEU A 74 -13.46 -18.78 4.86
N SER A 75 -14.73 -19.03 5.14
CA SER A 75 -15.81 -18.64 4.23
C SER A 75 -16.38 -17.29 4.66
N PHE A 76 -16.37 -16.32 3.74
CA PHE A 76 -16.80 -14.95 3.99
C PHE A 76 -17.60 -14.44 2.79
N LEU A 77 -18.88 -14.12 3.01
CA LEU A 77 -19.78 -13.58 1.97
C LEU A 77 -19.79 -14.38 0.64
N GLY A 78 -19.70 -15.70 0.72
CA GLY A 78 -19.69 -16.58 -0.47
C GLY A 78 -18.32 -16.77 -1.13
N HIS A 79 -17.26 -16.15 -0.59
CA HIS A 79 -15.88 -16.36 -1.02
C HIS A 79 -15.09 -17.16 0.01
N ASP A 80 -14.20 -18.03 -0.45
CA ASP A 80 -13.24 -18.72 0.40
C ASP A 80 -11.92 -17.92 0.45
N ILE A 81 -11.47 -17.58 1.66
CA ILE A 81 -10.20 -16.95 1.95
C ILE A 81 -9.28 -18.00 2.57
N TYR A 82 -8.11 -18.18 1.96
CA TYR A 82 -7.09 -19.12 2.43
C TYR A 82 -5.98 -18.35 3.14
N LEU A 83 -5.67 -18.78 4.36
CA LEU A 83 -4.68 -18.15 5.22
C LEU A 83 -3.49 -19.07 5.38
N PHE A 84 -2.31 -18.56 5.04
CA PHE A 84 -1.05 -19.31 5.08
C PHE A 84 -0.04 -18.56 5.93
N GLN A 85 0.57 -19.26 6.90
CA GLN A 85 1.69 -18.74 7.70
C GLN A 85 2.98 -19.55 7.53
N HIS A 86 2.90 -20.74 6.93
CA HIS A 86 4.07 -21.61 6.79
C HIS A 86 5.07 -21.04 5.78
N ARG A 87 6.33 -20.87 6.21
CA ARG A 87 7.43 -20.35 5.37
C ARG A 87 7.58 -21.08 4.03
N ALA A 88 7.42 -22.40 4.01
CA ALA A 88 7.54 -23.19 2.78
C ALA A 88 6.42 -22.87 1.79
N THR A 89 5.18 -22.78 2.26
CA THR A 89 4.01 -22.39 1.46
C THR A 89 4.15 -20.98 0.93
N ILE A 90 4.59 -20.03 1.78
CA ILE A 90 4.84 -18.65 1.37
C ILE A 90 5.92 -18.60 0.28
N LYS A 91 7.03 -19.34 0.42
CA LYS A 91 8.06 -19.44 -0.62
C LYS A 91 7.52 -20.01 -1.94
N ASN A 92 6.58 -20.94 -1.88
CA ASN A 92 5.96 -21.49 -3.09
C ASN A 92 5.05 -20.46 -3.77
N ILE A 93 4.22 -19.74 -3.00
CA ILE A 93 3.39 -18.64 -3.52
C ILE A 93 4.25 -17.63 -4.30
N TRP A 94 5.37 -17.19 -3.74
CA TRP A 94 6.27 -16.22 -4.38
C TRP A 94 6.96 -16.71 -5.66
N LYS A 95 6.97 -18.02 -5.92
CA LYS A 95 7.54 -18.61 -7.15
C LYS A 95 6.51 -18.80 -8.25
N MET A 96 5.22 -18.67 -7.95
CA MET A 96 4.14 -18.94 -8.89
C MET A 96 3.72 -17.67 -9.62
N SER A 97 4.06 -17.57 -10.92
CA SER A 97 3.71 -16.43 -11.76
C SER A 97 2.20 -16.22 -11.92
N THR A 98 1.42 -17.29 -11.80
CA THR A 98 -0.05 -17.27 -11.85
C THR A 98 -0.69 -16.63 -10.62
N LEU A 99 0.08 -16.40 -9.55
CA LEU A 99 -0.33 -15.72 -8.33
C LEU A 99 0.25 -14.30 -8.20
N SER A 100 0.98 -13.81 -9.21
CA SER A 100 1.66 -12.51 -9.17
C SER A 100 0.71 -11.32 -9.26
N SER A 101 -0.49 -11.47 -9.81
CA SER A 101 -1.42 -10.36 -10.01
C SER A 101 -2.07 -9.92 -8.69
N PRO A 102 -1.93 -8.65 -8.27
CA PRO A 102 -2.61 -8.10 -7.10
C PRO A 102 -4.02 -7.56 -7.43
N MET A 103 -4.56 -7.82 -8.63
CA MET A 103 -5.77 -7.15 -9.12
C MET A 103 -6.97 -7.28 -8.18
N SER A 104 -7.17 -8.42 -7.50
CA SER A 104 -8.30 -8.61 -6.59
C SER A 104 -8.28 -7.62 -5.43
N ILE A 105 -7.14 -7.46 -4.76
CA ILE A 105 -6.98 -6.49 -3.67
C ILE A 105 -6.90 -5.05 -4.19
N GLN A 106 -6.30 -4.84 -5.37
CA GLN A 106 -6.25 -3.51 -5.98
C GLN A 106 -7.65 -2.99 -6.34
N ILE A 107 -8.51 -3.80 -6.94
CA ILE A 107 -9.92 -3.46 -7.24
C ILE A 107 -10.66 -3.11 -5.94
N TYR A 108 -10.41 -3.84 -4.86
CA TYR A 108 -10.99 -3.55 -3.55
C TYR A 108 -10.57 -2.17 -3.04
N CYS A 109 -9.26 -1.87 -3.06
CA CYS A 109 -8.73 -0.59 -2.63
C CYS A 109 -9.25 0.57 -3.50
N LEU A 110 -9.21 0.41 -4.84
CA LEU A 110 -9.74 1.38 -5.79
C LEU A 110 -11.21 1.69 -5.53
N LYS A 111 -12.04 0.67 -5.26
CA LYS A 111 -13.45 0.86 -4.95
C LYS A 111 -13.67 1.55 -3.61
N TYR A 112 -13.16 0.98 -2.53
CA TYR A 112 -13.57 1.36 -1.18
C TYR A 112 -12.74 2.50 -0.59
N LEU A 113 -11.42 2.45 -0.76
CA LEU A 113 -10.53 3.48 -0.23
C LEU A 113 -10.61 4.70 -1.14
N PHE A 114 -10.33 4.51 -2.43
CA PHE A 114 -10.13 5.62 -3.36
C PHE A 114 -11.40 6.06 -4.10
N GLY A 115 -12.48 5.28 -4.06
CA GLY A 115 -13.78 5.72 -4.61
C GLY A 115 -13.85 5.76 -6.13
N LEU A 116 -13.10 4.89 -6.81
CA LEU A 116 -13.16 4.69 -8.24
C LEU A 116 -14.59 4.27 -8.69
N SER A 117 -15.06 4.78 -9.82
CA SER A 117 -16.42 4.47 -10.30
C SER A 117 -16.57 3.00 -10.72
N GLU A 118 -17.79 2.46 -10.66
CA GLU A 118 -18.06 1.08 -11.13
C GLU A 118 -17.76 0.89 -12.62
N ARG A 119 -17.93 1.94 -13.43
CA ARG A 119 -17.56 1.94 -14.84
C ARG A 119 -16.06 1.73 -15.03
N ALA A 120 -15.23 2.47 -14.28
CA ALA A 120 -13.77 2.29 -14.34
C ALA A 120 -13.34 0.96 -13.71
N LEU A 121 -13.96 0.52 -12.61
CA LEU A 121 -13.70 -0.79 -12.00
C LEU A 121 -13.99 -1.96 -12.95
N ALA A 122 -14.96 -1.82 -13.87
CA ALA A 122 -15.25 -2.84 -14.86
C ALA A 122 -14.05 -3.12 -15.79
N ILE A 123 -13.24 -2.10 -16.10
CA ILE A 123 -12.01 -2.24 -16.90
C ILE A 123 -11.01 -3.15 -16.17
N TYR A 124 -10.73 -2.86 -14.90
CA TYR A 124 -9.83 -3.69 -14.08
C TYR A 124 -10.33 -5.12 -13.92
N ARG A 125 -11.66 -5.34 -13.80
CA ARG A 125 -12.25 -6.68 -13.70
C ARG A 125 -12.19 -7.45 -15.02
N ALA A 126 -12.21 -6.74 -16.15
CA ALA A 126 -12.13 -7.35 -17.47
C ALA A 126 -10.70 -7.80 -17.83
N ASP A 127 -9.68 -7.16 -17.24
CA ASP A 127 -8.29 -7.58 -17.43
C ASP A 127 -7.97 -8.86 -16.64
N ARG A 128 -7.91 -9.97 -17.35
CA ARG A 128 -7.47 -11.27 -16.84
C ARG A 128 -6.13 -11.73 -17.43
N SER A 129 -5.38 -10.79 -18.01
CA SER A 129 -4.13 -11.08 -18.74
C SER A 129 -2.91 -11.19 -17.83
N GLY A 130 -2.98 -10.62 -16.62
CA GLY A 130 -1.90 -10.62 -15.63
C GLY A 130 -0.85 -9.51 -15.83
N PRO A 131 0.09 -9.36 -14.87
CA PRO A 131 1.00 -8.22 -14.79
C PRO A 131 2.27 -8.35 -15.63
N HIS A 132 2.42 -9.44 -16.40
CA HIS A 132 3.65 -9.76 -17.12
C HIS A 132 3.56 -9.37 -18.59
N ALA A 133 4.71 -9.13 -19.26
CA ALA A 133 4.74 -8.78 -20.68
C ALA A 133 4.00 -9.81 -21.55
N LYS A 134 4.30 -11.09 -21.33
CA LYS A 134 3.52 -12.19 -21.91
C LYS A 134 2.24 -12.39 -21.08
N PRO A 135 1.04 -12.33 -21.68
CA PRO A 135 -0.20 -12.55 -20.94
C PRO A 135 -0.30 -14.00 -20.48
N TYR A 136 -1.17 -14.25 -19.50
CA TYR A 136 -1.51 -15.60 -19.10
C TYR A 136 -2.04 -16.44 -20.29
N PRO A 137 -1.74 -17.75 -20.32
CA PRO A 137 -2.22 -18.63 -21.39
C PRO A 137 -3.74 -18.54 -21.55
N GLY A 138 -4.22 -18.39 -22.79
CA GLY A 138 -5.66 -18.32 -23.10
C GLY A 138 -6.30 -16.95 -22.87
N SER A 139 -5.55 -15.91 -22.51
CA SER A 139 -6.06 -14.54 -22.43
C SER A 139 -6.40 -13.98 -23.82
N ASN A 140 -7.61 -13.44 -23.97
CA ASN A 140 -8.07 -12.73 -25.18
C ASN A 140 -8.12 -11.20 -24.99
N VAL A 141 -7.54 -10.68 -23.91
CA VAL A 141 -7.46 -9.23 -23.65
C VAL A 141 -6.47 -8.59 -24.63
N THR A 142 -6.91 -7.57 -25.38
CA THR A 142 -6.03 -6.83 -26.30
C THR A 142 -5.01 -6.01 -25.52
N ASP A 143 -3.84 -5.74 -26.12
CA ASP A 143 -2.72 -5.13 -25.40
C ASP A 143 -3.05 -3.77 -24.77
N GLU A 144 -3.91 -2.98 -25.39
CA GLU A 144 -4.35 -1.67 -24.89
C GLU A 144 -5.15 -1.81 -23.58
N ASN A 145 -5.88 -2.91 -23.42
CA ASN A 145 -6.77 -3.19 -22.30
C ASN A 145 -6.08 -3.95 -21.14
N ARG A 146 -4.79 -4.28 -21.27
CA ARG A 146 -4.01 -4.99 -20.24
C ARG A 146 -3.53 -4.05 -19.13
N ILE A 147 -4.48 -3.42 -18.44
CA ILE A 147 -4.22 -2.40 -17.41
C ILE A 147 -3.31 -2.88 -16.28
N ASP A 148 -3.40 -4.15 -15.86
CA ASP A 148 -2.52 -4.76 -14.85
C ASP A 148 -1.07 -4.68 -15.33
N TYR A 149 -0.79 -5.22 -16.53
CA TYR A 149 0.55 -5.15 -17.13
C TYR A 149 1.01 -3.71 -17.36
N ARG A 150 0.20 -2.87 -18.02
CA ARG A 150 0.60 -1.51 -18.41
C ARG A 150 0.94 -0.65 -17.20
N THR A 151 0.10 -0.69 -16.16
CA THR A 151 0.36 0.09 -14.94
C THR A 151 1.51 -0.50 -14.13
N HIS A 152 1.61 -1.83 -14.01
CA HIS A 152 2.73 -2.49 -13.34
C HIS A 152 4.06 -2.21 -14.03
N HIS A 153 4.09 -2.23 -15.37
CA HIS A 153 5.28 -1.92 -16.16
C HIS A 153 5.77 -0.49 -15.90
N GLU A 154 4.88 0.50 -15.90
CA GLU A 154 5.27 1.88 -15.59
C GLU A 154 5.84 2.04 -14.18
N PHE A 155 5.26 1.36 -13.19
CA PHE A 155 5.81 1.37 -11.83
C PHE A 155 7.20 0.74 -11.77
N LEU A 156 7.42 -0.41 -12.40
CA LEU A 156 8.73 -1.03 -12.44
C LEU A 156 9.75 -0.15 -13.16
N ARG A 157 9.36 0.43 -14.29
CA ARG A 157 10.21 1.32 -15.08
C ARG A 157 10.65 2.54 -14.28
N ALA A 158 9.74 3.18 -13.55
CA ALA A 158 10.01 4.43 -12.84
C ALA A 158 10.58 4.26 -11.43
N LEU A 159 10.26 3.15 -10.75
CA LEU A 159 10.59 2.96 -9.33
C LEU A 159 11.61 1.84 -9.08
N SER A 160 12.26 1.33 -10.12
CA SER A 160 13.31 0.32 -10.00
C SER A 160 14.57 0.69 -10.79
N GLY A 161 15.72 0.19 -10.30
CA GLY A 161 16.99 0.30 -11.01
C GLY A 161 17.35 1.75 -11.38
N PRO A 162 17.82 2.01 -12.61
CA PRO A 162 18.15 3.36 -13.08
C PRO A 162 16.96 4.33 -13.11
N GLY A 163 15.74 3.83 -13.34
CA GLY A 163 14.55 4.68 -13.47
C GLY A 163 14.15 5.40 -12.18
N LEU A 164 14.56 4.89 -11.02
CA LEU A 164 14.34 5.57 -9.73
C LEU A 164 15.21 6.82 -9.56
N ALA A 165 16.35 6.91 -10.26
CA ALA A 165 17.36 7.93 -9.99
C ALA A 165 16.84 9.39 -10.14
N PRO A 166 16.10 9.75 -11.20
CA PRO A 166 15.56 11.10 -11.36
C PRO A 166 14.64 11.52 -10.20
N THR A 167 13.68 10.65 -9.83
CA THR A 167 12.76 10.89 -8.70
C THR A 167 13.52 11.06 -7.40
N LEU A 168 14.55 10.26 -7.17
CA LEU A 168 15.35 10.31 -5.96
C LEU A 168 16.19 11.60 -5.87
N GLN A 169 16.72 12.10 -6.99
CA GLN A 169 17.41 13.39 -7.03
C GLN A 169 16.46 14.57 -6.78
N ARG A 170 15.25 14.53 -7.35
CA ARG A 170 14.21 15.53 -7.05
C ARG A 170 13.80 15.49 -5.58
N TYR A 171 13.59 14.31 -5.01
CA TYR A 171 13.27 14.14 -3.59
C TYR A 171 14.37 14.74 -2.70
N LYS A 172 15.63 14.40 -2.98
CA LYS A 172 16.78 14.92 -2.24
C LYS A 172 16.85 16.44 -2.28
N THR A 173 16.63 17.03 -3.46
CA THR A 173 16.63 18.48 -3.66
C THR A 173 15.48 19.14 -2.90
N ALA A 174 14.26 18.61 -3.04
CA ALA A 174 13.07 19.13 -2.38
C ALA A 174 13.18 19.02 -0.85
N PHE A 175 13.66 17.89 -0.34
CA PHE A 175 13.82 17.65 1.09
C PHE A 175 14.87 18.57 1.70
N ALA A 176 16.03 18.69 1.07
CA ALA A 176 17.07 19.58 1.55
C ALA A 176 16.59 21.04 1.54
N ARG A 177 15.87 21.48 0.50
CA ARG A 177 15.26 22.82 0.43
C ARG A 177 14.20 23.03 1.51
N ASN A 178 13.40 22.02 1.86
CA ASN A 178 12.42 22.14 2.95
C ASN A 178 13.12 22.24 4.31
N LEU A 179 14.21 21.50 4.53
CA LEU A 179 15.01 21.63 5.75
C LEU A 179 15.69 22.99 5.88
N ASP A 180 16.20 23.58 4.80
CA ASP A 180 16.81 24.94 4.86
C ASP A 180 15.79 26.03 5.25
N ARG A 181 14.50 25.81 4.97
CA ARG A 181 13.42 26.74 5.32
C ARG A 181 13.04 26.66 6.79
N LEU A 182 13.50 25.65 7.51
CA LEU A 182 13.35 25.60 8.95
C LEU A 182 14.29 26.66 9.53
N GLU A 183 13.72 27.80 9.91
CA GLU A 183 14.45 28.87 10.58
C GLU A 183 14.86 28.40 11.98
N PHE A 184 16.04 27.80 12.07
CA PHE A 184 16.64 27.48 13.36
C PHE A 184 17.25 28.76 13.94
N SER A 185 16.84 29.12 15.16
CA SER A 185 17.51 30.17 15.93
C SER A 185 19.03 29.99 15.92
N SER A 186 19.75 31.05 15.54
CA SER A 186 21.22 31.08 15.44
C SER A 186 21.91 31.33 16.79
N ALA A 187 21.14 31.50 17.87
CA ALA A 187 21.69 31.66 19.21
C ALA A 187 22.23 30.33 19.74
N GLU A 188 23.44 30.34 20.31
CA GLU A 188 24.01 29.21 21.03
C GLU A 188 23.01 28.69 22.09
N ASP A 189 22.86 27.37 22.18
CA ASP A 189 21.96 26.66 23.09
C ASP A 189 20.44 26.95 22.97
N SER A 190 20.00 27.54 21.86
CA SER A 190 18.57 27.72 21.61
C SER A 190 17.92 26.50 20.95
N TRP A 191 16.80 26.04 21.52
CA TRP A 191 16.00 24.95 20.97
C TRP A 191 14.78 25.50 20.25
N ASN A 192 14.54 25.00 19.03
CA ASN A 192 13.27 25.20 18.33
C ASN A 192 12.35 24.05 18.72
N ILE A 193 11.36 24.34 19.56
CA ILE A 193 10.38 23.35 20.01
C ILE A 193 9.34 23.16 18.91
N MET A 194 9.12 21.92 18.53
CA MET A 194 8.06 21.53 17.60
C MET A 194 6.97 20.78 18.36
N ASP A 195 5.72 21.11 18.07
CA ASP A 195 4.58 20.58 18.83
C ASP A 195 4.34 19.08 18.56
N ASP A 196 4.56 18.64 17.32
CA ASP A 196 4.27 17.27 16.91
C ASP A 196 5.38 16.70 16.00
N PHE A 197 5.94 15.57 16.43
CA PHE A 197 7.02 14.88 15.72
C PHE A 197 6.55 14.27 14.40
N GLN A 198 5.31 13.81 14.33
CA GLN A 198 4.71 13.30 13.10
C GLN A 198 4.53 14.44 12.10
N ASP A 199 3.98 15.58 12.52
CA ASP A 199 3.79 16.74 11.65
C ASP A 199 5.10 17.25 11.06
N PHE A 200 6.21 17.19 11.81
CA PHE A 200 7.54 17.48 11.28
C PHE A 200 7.90 16.57 10.09
N PHE A 201 7.72 15.25 10.21
CA PHE A 201 8.02 14.32 9.13
C PHE A 201 7.08 14.51 7.95
N PHE A 202 5.78 14.64 8.18
CA PHE A 202 4.81 14.82 7.10
C PHE A 202 5.00 16.16 6.36
N GLY A 203 5.13 17.27 7.09
CA GLY A 203 5.32 18.59 6.50
C GLY A 203 6.62 18.71 5.70
N ASN A 204 7.70 18.06 6.12
CA ASN A 204 8.99 18.16 5.44
C ASN A 204 9.25 17.00 4.48
N MET A 205 9.29 15.78 5.00
CA MET A 205 9.59 14.57 4.21
C MET A 205 8.42 14.19 3.29
N GLY A 206 7.19 14.23 3.81
CA GLY A 206 5.99 13.85 3.06
C GLY A 206 5.73 14.79 1.88
N ALA A 207 5.81 16.10 2.12
CA ALA A 207 5.74 17.11 1.05
C ALA A 207 6.84 16.91 -0.01
N SER A 208 8.07 16.58 0.41
CA SER A 208 9.17 16.34 -0.54
C SER A 208 8.96 15.09 -1.40
N LEU A 209 8.35 14.04 -0.85
CA LEU A 209 7.95 12.85 -1.61
C LEU A 209 6.86 13.18 -2.63
N VAL A 210 5.80 13.89 -2.20
CA VAL A 210 4.73 14.33 -3.09
C VAL A 210 5.29 15.18 -4.23
N GLU A 211 6.13 16.16 -3.93
CA GLU A 211 6.74 17.03 -4.94
C GLU A 211 7.61 16.25 -5.93
N SER A 212 8.40 15.28 -5.46
CA SER A 212 9.36 14.58 -6.33
C SER A 212 8.69 13.67 -7.36
N LEU A 213 7.53 13.08 -7.02
CA LEU A 213 6.82 12.15 -7.89
C LEU A 213 5.62 12.79 -8.61
N LEU A 214 4.81 13.56 -7.89
CA LEU A 214 3.57 14.21 -8.36
C LEU A 214 3.77 15.67 -8.76
N GLY A 215 4.99 16.19 -8.60
CA GLY A 215 5.39 17.48 -9.08
C GLY A 215 5.09 18.63 -8.11
N PRO A 216 5.79 19.75 -8.26
CA PRO A 216 5.66 20.87 -7.34
C PRO A 216 4.32 21.62 -7.52
N SER A 217 3.68 21.52 -8.70
CA SER A 217 2.41 22.23 -8.94
C SER A 217 1.26 21.76 -8.03
N LEU A 218 1.22 20.46 -7.68
CA LEU A 218 0.21 19.93 -6.76
C LEU A 218 0.25 20.65 -5.40
N LEU A 219 1.45 20.78 -4.81
CA LEU A 219 1.60 21.46 -3.52
C LEU A 219 1.50 22.98 -3.63
N ARG A 220 1.84 23.59 -4.78
CA ARG A 220 1.59 25.02 -5.01
C ARG A 220 0.09 25.34 -5.05
N LEU A 221 -0.69 24.51 -5.73
CA LEU A 221 -2.15 24.69 -5.85
C LEU A 221 -2.88 24.24 -4.59
N SER A 222 -2.32 23.28 -3.86
CA SER A 222 -2.91 22.70 -2.66
C SER A 222 -1.86 22.53 -1.55
N PRO A 223 -1.49 23.63 -0.86
CA PRO A 223 -0.50 23.56 0.22
C PRO A 223 -0.88 22.60 1.36
N THR A 224 -2.18 22.43 1.60
CA THR A 224 -2.74 21.51 2.63
C THR A 224 -2.89 20.06 2.15
N PHE A 225 -2.39 19.70 0.96
CA PHE A 225 -2.60 18.37 0.39
C PHE A 225 -2.08 17.24 1.29
N VAL A 226 -0.87 17.40 1.84
CA VAL A 226 -0.26 16.37 2.72
C VAL A 226 -1.03 16.24 4.03
N GLU A 227 -1.45 17.35 4.64
CA GLU A 227 -2.29 17.35 5.85
C GLU A 227 -3.63 16.63 5.60
N ASN A 228 -4.29 16.95 4.48
CA ASN A 228 -5.53 16.26 4.09
C ASN A 228 -5.30 14.77 3.80
N LEU A 229 -4.11 14.38 3.30
CA LEU A 229 -3.74 12.99 3.07
C LEU A 229 -3.60 12.22 4.39
N ILE A 230 -3.08 12.86 5.45
CA ILE A 230 -3.03 12.29 6.81
C ILE A 230 -4.44 12.14 7.38
N GLU A 231 -5.30 13.16 7.23
CA GLU A 231 -6.71 13.05 7.64
C GLU A 231 -7.39 11.88 6.91
N PHE A 232 -7.11 11.71 5.62
CA PHE A 232 -7.61 10.60 4.84
C PHE A 232 -7.08 9.24 5.32
N ASP A 233 -5.79 9.11 5.62
CA ASP A 233 -5.18 7.88 6.13
C ASP A 233 -5.86 7.40 7.43
N ASN A 234 -6.12 8.33 8.37
CA ASN A 234 -6.89 8.04 9.59
C ASN A 234 -8.31 7.52 9.33
N ASN A 235 -8.86 7.79 8.14
CA ASN A 235 -10.18 7.33 7.72
C ASN A 235 -10.16 6.04 6.89
N VAL A 236 -9.00 5.62 6.37
CA VAL A 236 -8.85 4.41 5.53
C VAL A 236 -9.41 3.14 6.18
N PRO A 237 -9.16 2.83 7.47
CA PRO A 237 -9.74 1.63 8.10
C PRO A 237 -11.28 1.61 8.09
N TRP A 238 -11.92 2.78 8.06
CA TRP A 238 -13.37 2.91 8.00
C TRP A 238 -13.90 2.84 6.58
N LEU A 239 -13.21 3.45 5.62
CA LEU A 239 -13.52 3.35 4.20
C LEU A 239 -13.39 1.89 3.72
N ALA A 240 -12.35 1.20 4.17
CA ALA A 240 -12.11 -0.22 3.91
C ALA A 240 -13.23 -1.14 4.42
N ARG A 241 -14.09 -0.70 5.35
CA ARG A 241 -15.26 -1.48 5.81
C ARG A 241 -16.49 -1.32 4.90
N GLY A 242 -16.45 -0.43 3.92
CA GLY A 242 -17.56 -0.22 2.97
C GLY A 242 -18.83 0.38 3.60
N ILE A 243 -18.74 1.00 4.78
CA ILE A 243 -19.90 1.60 5.45
C ILE A 243 -20.37 2.83 4.65
N PRO A 244 -21.66 2.91 4.24
CA PRO A 244 -22.16 3.96 3.35
C PRO A 244 -21.93 5.41 3.82
N SER A 245 -21.83 6.32 2.84
CA SER A 245 -21.53 7.74 3.07
C SER A 245 -22.59 8.47 3.91
N PHE A 246 -23.87 8.06 3.85
CA PHE A 246 -24.91 8.67 4.68
C PHE A 246 -24.75 8.33 6.18
N ILE A 247 -24.03 7.25 6.53
CA ILE A 247 -23.73 6.89 7.92
C ILE A 247 -22.47 7.61 8.41
N MET A 248 -21.45 7.76 7.55
CA MET A 248 -20.14 8.31 7.92
C MET A 248 -19.67 9.44 6.99
N PRO A 249 -20.46 10.51 6.81
CA PRO A 249 -20.24 11.49 5.75
C PRO A 249 -18.93 12.27 5.90
N LYS A 250 -18.44 12.48 7.13
CA LYS A 250 -17.16 13.16 7.39
C LYS A 250 -15.98 12.48 6.68
N ARG A 251 -15.94 11.14 6.70
CA ARG A 251 -14.84 10.35 6.13
C ARG A 251 -14.81 10.42 4.61
N TYR A 252 -15.98 10.37 4.00
CA TYR A 252 -16.14 10.54 2.56
C TYR A 252 -15.81 11.97 2.12
N ARG A 253 -16.11 12.99 2.93
CA ARG A 253 -15.72 14.38 2.64
C ARG A 253 -14.21 14.58 2.65
N ALA A 254 -13.47 13.96 3.56
CA ALA A 254 -12.00 14.02 3.58
C ALA A 254 -11.41 13.48 2.27
N ARG A 255 -11.88 12.31 1.81
CA ARG A 255 -11.51 11.76 0.50
C ARG A 255 -11.88 12.68 -0.67
N ASN A 256 -13.11 13.18 -0.68
CA ASN A 256 -13.58 14.04 -1.78
C ASN A 256 -12.78 15.34 -1.87
N ARG A 257 -12.32 15.90 -0.75
CA ARG A 257 -11.43 17.08 -0.75
C ARG A 257 -10.15 16.79 -1.53
N LEU A 258 -9.51 15.65 -1.28
CA LEU A 258 -8.31 15.23 -2.02
C LEU A 258 -8.60 15.01 -3.50
N HIS A 259 -9.77 14.44 -3.86
CA HIS A 259 -10.18 14.33 -5.26
C HIS A 259 -10.28 15.71 -5.94
N GLU A 260 -10.84 16.72 -5.27
CA GLU A 260 -10.89 18.07 -5.83
C GLU A 260 -9.50 18.68 -6.01
N GLN A 261 -8.60 18.52 -5.02
CA GLN A 261 -7.21 19.01 -5.11
C GLN A 261 -6.47 18.35 -6.29
N ILE A 262 -6.62 17.05 -6.48
CA ILE A 262 -6.01 16.31 -7.58
C ILE A 262 -6.61 16.71 -8.93
N LYS A 263 -7.93 16.88 -9.02
CA LYS A 263 -8.59 17.33 -10.28
C LYS A 263 -8.15 18.73 -10.68
N GLN A 264 -8.01 19.65 -9.72
CA GLN A 264 -7.48 21.00 -9.97
C GLN A 264 -6.04 20.93 -10.48
N TRP A 265 -5.21 20.09 -9.85
CA TRP A 265 -3.85 19.83 -10.31
C TRP A 265 -3.80 19.24 -11.72
N HIS A 266 -4.60 18.22 -12.03
CA HIS A 266 -4.68 17.63 -13.37
C HIS A 266 -5.07 18.66 -14.44
N ALA A 267 -6.07 19.50 -14.15
CA ALA A 267 -6.51 20.55 -15.08
C ALA A 267 -5.41 21.61 -15.30
N TYR A 268 -4.72 22.01 -14.23
CA TYR A 268 -3.58 22.92 -14.32
C TYR A 268 -2.43 22.29 -15.12
N ALA A 269 -2.07 21.04 -14.81
CA ALA A 269 -0.96 20.37 -15.46
C ALA A 269 -1.23 20.17 -16.96
N ARG A 270 -2.44 19.76 -17.35
CA ARG A 270 -2.85 19.67 -18.76
C ARG A 270 -2.78 20.99 -19.51
N SER A 271 -3.14 22.10 -18.88
CA SER A 271 -3.20 23.42 -19.54
C SER A 271 -1.83 24.09 -19.69
N HIS A 272 -0.84 23.71 -18.89
CA HIS A 272 0.47 24.37 -18.86
C HIS A 272 1.62 23.48 -19.34
N PHE A 273 1.46 22.16 -19.29
CA PHE A 273 2.47 21.21 -19.74
C PHE A 273 2.76 21.37 -21.24
N ASN A 274 4.04 21.36 -21.57
CA ASN A 274 4.56 21.23 -22.92
C ASN A 274 5.81 20.34 -22.86
N GLU A 275 6.15 19.68 -23.98
CA GLU A 275 7.31 18.78 -24.05
C GLU A 275 8.63 19.49 -23.68
N ASN A 276 8.75 20.80 -23.96
CA ASN A 276 9.93 21.59 -23.59
C ASN A 276 10.04 21.85 -22.07
N SER A 277 9.03 21.47 -21.28
CA SER A 277 9.04 21.56 -19.82
C SER A 277 9.65 20.33 -19.15
N ILE A 278 9.91 19.26 -19.92
CA ILE A 278 10.58 18.08 -19.42
C ILE A 278 12.04 18.46 -19.11
N SER A 279 12.46 18.16 -17.89
CA SER A 279 13.83 18.36 -17.42
C SER A 279 14.83 17.57 -18.28
N ASP A 280 16.10 17.98 -18.26
CA ASP A 280 17.20 17.32 -19.00
C ASP A 280 17.37 15.82 -18.66
N ASP A 281 16.85 15.38 -17.52
CA ASP A 281 16.82 13.96 -17.12
C ASP A 281 15.78 13.11 -17.88
N GLY A 282 14.92 13.74 -18.69
CA GLY A 282 13.85 13.09 -19.46
C GLY A 282 12.66 12.62 -18.63
N ASP A 283 12.66 12.85 -17.32
CA ASP A 283 11.65 12.35 -16.38
C ASP A 283 10.88 13.49 -15.71
N GLY A 284 11.57 14.46 -15.11
CA GLY A 284 10.94 15.49 -14.31
C GLY A 284 10.19 16.54 -15.13
N ASP A 285 9.14 17.15 -14.56
CA ASP A 285 8.60 18.42 -15.07
C ASP A 285 7.87 19.22 -13.96
N PRO A 286 7.73 20.56 -14.07
CA PRO A 286 7.11 21.39 -13.04
C PRO A 286 5.60 21.19 -12.82
N PHE A 287 4.92 20.46 -13.71
CA PHE A 287 3.48 20.31 -13.77
C PHE A 287 3.05 18.92 -13.31
N TRP A 288 3.44 17.84 -14.00
CA TRP A 288 3.10 16.46 -13.65
C TRP A 288 4.09 15.79 -12.70
N GLY A 289 5.31 16.33 -12.59
CA GLY A 289 6.32 15.85 -11.66
C GLY A 289 7.23 14.78 -12.23
N SER A 290 6.68 13.63 -12.62
CA SER A 290 7.45 12.50 -13.16
C SER A 290 6.83 11.94 -14.44
N GLN A 291 7.64 11.27 -15.25
CA GLN A 291 7.16 10.56 -16.42
C GLN A 291 6.20 9.43 -16.06
N LEU A 292 6.35 8.83 -14.87
CA LEU A 292 5.39 7.86 -14.32
C LEU A 292 3.98 8.44 -14.31
N VAL A 293 3.82 9.66 -13.79
CA VAL A 293 2.52 10.33 -13.70
C VAL A 293 1.99 10.66 -15.08
N ARG A 294 2.81 11.23 -15.97
CA ARG A 294 2.43 11.54 -17.36
C ARG A 294 1.94 10.29 -18.09
N ASN A 295 2.72 9.21 -18.05
CA ASN A 295 2.39 7.95 -18.72
C ASN A 295 1.14 7.30 -18.13
N ARG A 296 1.01 7.30 -16.79
CA ARG A 296 -0.21 6.79 -16.12
C ARG A 296 -1.44 7.57 -16.57
N HIS A 297 -1.36 8.89 -16.64
CA HIS A 297 -2.47 9.73 -17.09
C HIS A 297 -2.89 9.36 -18.51
N THR A 298 -1.95 9.23 -19.44
CA THR A 298 -2.18 8.77 -20.82
C THR A 298 -2.81 7.38 -20.86
N ILE A 299 -2.21 6.38 -20.20
CA ILE A 299 -2.70 4.99 -20.17
C ILE A 299 -4.15 4.93 -19.67
N LEU A 300 -4.47 5.65 -18.59
CA LEU A 300 -5.79 5.60 -17.98
C LEU A 300 -6.85 6.29 -18.84
N HIS A 301 -6.49 7.36 -19.55
CA HIS A 301 -7.38 7.98 -20.56
C HIS A 301 -7.64 7.06 -21.74
N GLU A 302 -6.62 6.37 -22.27
CA GLU A 302 -6.75 5.47 -23.41
C GLU A 302 -7.69 4.29 -23.14
N VAL A 303 -7.71 3.77 -21.90
CA VAL A 303 -8.67 2.73 -21.49
C VAL A 303 -10.05 3.31 -21.12
N GLY A 304 -10.26 4.61 -21.32
CA GLY A 304 -11.55 5.27 -21.16
C GLY A 304 -11.88 5.73 -19.74
N GLN A 305 -10.91 5.87 -18.84
CA GLN A 305 -11.18 6.46 -17.52
C GLN A 305 -11.48 7.96 -17.64
N SER A 306 -12.40 8.45 -16.81
CA SER A 306 -12.67 9.90 -16.73
C SER A 306 -11.61 10.60 -15.89
N ASP A 307 -11.52 11.93 -15.98
CA ASP A 307 -10.67 12.73 -15.07
C ASP A 307 -10.94 12.46 -13.59
N SER A 308 -12.20 12.19 -13.22
CA SER A 308 -12.55 11.86 -11.83
C SER A 308 -12.06 10.46 -11.43
N ASP A 309 -12.05 9.51 -12.37
CA ASP A 309 -11.52 8.17 -12.12
C ASP A 309 -10.00 8.20 -11.96
N ILE A 310 -9.31 8.95 -12.84
CA ILE A 310 -7.85 9.11 -12.77
C ILE A 310 -7.46 9.80 -11.46
N ALA A 311 -8.19 10.83 -11.04
CA ALA A 311 -7.97 11.48 -9.74
C ALA A 311 -8.08 10.51 -8.55
N ALA A 312 -9.03 9.57 -8.59
CA ALA A 312 -9.11 8.51 -7.58
C ALA A 312 -7.90 7.57 -7.63
N THR A 313 -7.41 7.19 -8.81
CA THR A 313 -6.22 6.33 -8.90
C THR A 313 -4.94 7.05 -8.45
N ASP A 314 -4.80 8.35 -8.70
CA ASP A 314 -3.64 9.14 -8.30
C ASP A 314 -3.68 9.53 -6.82
N LEU A 315 -4.87 9.60 -6.20
CA LEU A 315 -4.96 9.56 -4.74
C LEU A 315 -4.34 8.28 -4.18
N GLY A 316 -4.59 7.14 -4.83
CA GLY A 316 -3.96 5.87 -4.47
C GLY A 316 -2.43 5.90 -4.59
N LEU A 317 -1.90 6.57 -5.61
CA LEU A 317 -0.47 6.78 -5.79
C LEU A 317 0.13 7.65 -4.67
N ALA A 318 -0.49 8.81 -4.38
CA ALA A 318 -0.07 9.70 -3.31
C ALA A 318 -0.09 9.01 -1.95
N PHE A 319 -1.18 8.27 -1.68
CA PHE A 319 -1.33 7.46 -0.47
C PHE A 319 -0.20 6.44 -0.34
N GLY A 320 -0.01 5.58 -1.35
CA GLY A 320 1.02 4.54 -1.31
C GLY A 320 2.44 5.07 -1.16
N LEU A 321 2.71 6.27 -1.70
CA LEU A 321 4.01 6.94 -1.61
C LEU A 321 4.34 7.42 -0.20
N VAL A 322 3.37 8.06 0.48
CA VAL A 322 3.62 8.80 1.73
C VAL A 322 3.37 7.95 2.97
N THR A 323 2.25 7.22 3.04
CA THR A 323 1.73 6.68 4.32
C THR A 323 2.52 5.51 4.89
N ASN A 324 3.42 4.90 4.13
CA ASN A 324 4.35 3.88 4.61
C ASN A 324 5.75 4.45 4.87
N THR A 325 6.24 5.26 3.93
CA THR A 325 7.62 5.77 3.92
C THR A 325 7.86 6.73 5.09
N ASN A 326 6.92 7.64 5.33
CA ASN A 326 7.05 8.66 6.37
C ASN A 326 7.06 8.06 7.78
N PRO A 327 6.05 7.26 8.20
CA PRO A 327 6.09 6.65 9.52
C PRO A 327 7.31 5.75 9.73
N THR A 328 7.78 5.06 8.68
CA THR A 328 8.99 4.25 8.78
C THR A 328 10.22 5.10 9.09
N ALA A 329 10.44 6.18 8.35
CA ALA A 329 11.56 7.09 8.60
C ALA A 329 11.46 7.76 9.98
N MET A 330 10.26 8.18 10.38
CA MET A 330 9.98 8.72 11.71
C MET A 330 10.38 7.74 12.81
N MET A 331 10.00 6.47 12.68
CA MET A 331 10.33 5.43 13.66
C MET A 331 11.83 5.09 13.65
N VAL A 332 12.49 5.08 12.49
CA VAL A 332 13.96 4.92 12.40
C VAL A 332 14.66 6.02 13.20
N VAL A 333 14.29 7.27 12.97
CA VAL A 333 14.88 8.41 13.68
C VAL A 333 14.56 8.31 15.18
N TRP A 334 13.31 8.03 15.55
CA TRP A 334 12.93 7.89 16.95
C TRP A 334 13.76 6.83 17.69
N HIS A 335 13.92 5.63 17.11
CA HIS A 335 14.73 4.56 17.72
C HIS A 335 16.21 4.91 17.83
N ILE A 336 16.77 5.61 16.83
CA ILE A 336 18.16 6.08 16.86
C ILE A 336 18.35 7.09 18.01
N PHE A 337 17.50 8.11 18.10
CA PHE A 337 17.65 9.18 19.09
C PHE A 337 17.30 8.74 20.52
N ARG A 338 16.45 7.72 20.68
CA ARG A 338 16.08 7.17 21.98
C ARG A 338 17.21 6.36 22.65
N ASP A 339 18.12 5.78 21.87
CA ASP A 339 19.26 5.00 22.38
C ASP A 339 20.58 5.76 22.14
N PRO A 340 21.19 6.36 23.18
CA PRO A 340 22.44 7.11 23.04
C PRO A 340 23.61 6.30 22.47
N GLN A 341 23.66 4.99 22.73
CA GLN A 341 24.72 4.12 22.19
C GLN A 341 24.49 3.85 20.71
N LEU A 342 23.24 3.62 20.31
CA LEU A 342 22.87 3.47 18.89
C LEU A 342 23.16 4.76 18.13
N LEU A 343 22.73 5.92 18.65
CA LEU A 343 23.00 7.23 18.06
C LEU A 343 24.49 7.45 17.80
N LYS A 344 25.34 7.19 18.82
CA LYS A 344 26.80 7.33 18.69
C LYS A 344 27.36 6.42 17.60
N ARG A 345 26.89 5.18 17.51
CA ARG A 345 27.36 4.20 16.52
C ARG A 345 26.93 4.57 15.10
N VAL A 346 25.69 5.03 14.92
CA VAL A 346 25.16 5.46 13.62
C VAL A 346 25.90 6.71 13.15
N ARG A 347 26.10 7.72 14.02
CA ARG A 347 26.89 8.92 13.67
C ARG A 347 28.29 8.58 13.21
N ARG A 348 29.01 7.73 13.96
CA ARG A 348 30.34 7.27 13.58
C ARG A 348 30.33 6.53 12.23
N GLU A 349 29.38 5.63 11.99
CA GLU A 349 29.28 4.95 10.68
C GLU A 349 29.08 5.96 9.53
N LEU A 350 28.24 6.97 9.73
CA LEU A 350 28.00 8.01 8.71
C LEU A 350 29.22 8.92 8.53
N GLU A 351 29.92 9.29 9.60
CA GLU A 351 31.17 10.04 9.56
C GLU A 351 32.29 9.25 8.84
N ASP A 352 32.41 7.94 9.09
CA ASP A 352 33.41 7.10 8.44
C ASP A 352 33.14 6.93 6.93
N LEU A 353 31.86 6.89 6.53
CA LEU A 353 31.46 6.69 5.13
C LEU A 353 31.44 7.98 4.30
N PHE A 354 31.07 9.11 4.92
CA PHE A 354 30.76 10.35 4.21
C PHE A 354 31.55 11.55 4.72
N ALA A 355 32.37 11.40 5.76
CA ALA A 355 33.16 12.46 6.37
C ALA A 355 32.31 13.72 6.64
N SER A 356 32.77 14.88 6.19
CA SER A 356 32.06 16.15 6.26
C SER A 356 31.35 16.52 4.95
N GLU A 357 31.11 15.56 4.06
CA GLU A 357 30.35 15.82 2.85
C GLU A 357 28.92 16.25 3.18
N SER A 358 28.41 17.21 2.41
CA SER A 358 27.01 17.59 2.53
C SER A 358 26.13 16.42 2.12
N ILE A 359 25.01 16.21 2.83
CA ILE A 359 23.98 15.28 2.38
C ILE A 359 23.56 15.55 0.93
N ARG A 360 23.68 16.81 0.47
CA ARG A 360 23.42 17.26 -0.91
C ARG A 360 24.39 16.71 -1.95
N SER A 361 25.61 16.31 -1.59
CA SER A 361 26.57 15.70 -2.51
C SER A 361 26.50 14.17 -2.51
N ILE A 362 26.08 13.56 -1.40
CA ILE A 362 26.06 12.09 -1.25
C ILE A 362 25.12 11.44 -2.27
N ASP A 363 25.64 10.57 -3.14
CA ASP A 363 24.80 9.73 -4.00
C ASP A 363 23.91 8.85 -3.09
N PRO A 364 22.58 8.96 -3.18
CA PRO A 364 21.66 8.17 -2.36
C PRO A 364 21.91 6.66 -2.39
N LYS A 365 22.49 6.12 -3.48
CA LYS A 365 22.86 4.70 -3.54
C LYS A 365 23.93 4.33 -2.52
N GLN A 366 24.81 5.27 -2.16
CA GLN A 366 25.87 5.07 -1.18
C GLN A 366 25.32 4.91 0.24
N LEU A 367 24.12 5.43 0.53
CA LEU A 367 23.47 5.26 1.85
C LEU A 367 23.24 3.78 2.18
N SER A 368 23.08 2.92 1.17
CA SER A 368 22.97 1.47 1.37
C SER A 368 24.24 0.82 1.92
N LYS A 369 25.40 1.50 1.85
CA LYS A 369 26.66 1.04 2.45
C LYS A 369 26.68 1.22 3.98
N ALA A 370 25.82 2.08 4.52
CA ALA A 370 25.63 2.23 5.96
C ALA A 370 24.86 1.01 6.50
N SER A 371 25.62 -0.01 6.87
CA SER A 371 25.13 -1.32 7.29
C SER A 371 24.30 -1.26 8.57
N LEU A 372 24.73 -0.44 9.55
CA LEU A 372 24.02 -0.26 10.80
C LEU A 372 22.74 0.54 10.56
N LEU A 373 22.79 1.63 9.78
CA LEU A 373 21.58 2.36 9.41
C LEU A 373 20.55 1.46 8.69
N SER A 374 21.02 0.63 7.75
CA SER A 374 20.19 -0.36 7.04
C SER A 374 19.60 -1.42 7.99
N SER A 375 20.37 -1.84 9.00
CA SER A 375 19.92 -2.75 10.05
C SER A 375 18.82 -2.13 10.92
N VAL A 376 18.96 -0.86 11.31
CA VAL A 376 17.91 -0.13 12.05
C VAL A 376 16.63 -0.02 11.22
N TYR A 377 16.75 0.33 9.94
CA TYR A 377 15.61 0.37 9.02
C TYR A 377 14.90 -0.99 8.93
N ALA A 378 15.66 -2.08 8.76
CA ALA A 378 15.10 -3.43 8.72
C ALA A 378 14.41 -3.83 10.04
N GLU A 379 14.98 -3.47 11.19
CA GLU A 379 14.41 -3.76 12.51
C GLU A 379 13.13 -2.97 12.78
N VAL A 380 13.07 -1.70 12.34
CA VAL A 380 11.83 -0.91 12.37
C VAL A 380 10.76 -1.57 11.52
N LEU A 381 11.07 -1.97 10.29
CA LEU A 381 10.10 -2.69 9.46
C LEU A 381 9.64 -3.99 10.14
N ARG A 382 10.55 -4.76 10.75
CA ARG A 382 10.23 -6.00 11.47
C ARG A 382 9.27 -5.78 12.64
N LEU A 383 9.39 -4.66 13.34
CA LEU A 383 8.59 -4.34 14.53
C LEU A 383 7.22 -3.74 14.21
N TYR A 384 7.13 -2.90 13.18
CA TYR A 384 5.95 -2.07 12.94
C TYR A 384 5.13 -2.46 11.70
N VAL A 385 5.72 -3.16 10.73
CA VAL A 385 4.97 -3.56 9.54
C VAL A 385 4.04 -4.73 9.86
N ASN A 386 2.75 -4.51 9.61
CA ASN A 386 1.74 -5.56 9.66
C ASN A 386 0.93 -5.56 8.36
N ILE A 387 1.38 -6.34 7.38
CA ILE A 387 0.77 -6.41 6.04
C ILE A 387 0.27 -7.83 5.76
N TYR A 388 -0.92 -7.92 5.20
CA TYR A 388 -1.45 -9.15 4.60
C TYR A 388 -1.19 -9.13 3.11
N VAL A 389 -0.40 -10.09 2.61
CA VAL A 389 -0.22 -10.29 1.17
C VAL A 389 -1.37 -11.16 0.67
N MET A 390 -2.19 -10.59 -0.21
CA MET A 390 -3.30 -11.29 -0.85
C MET A 390 -2.92 -11.60 -2.29
N VAL A 391 -3.03 -12.89 -2.63
CA VAL A 391 -2.86 -13.39 -3.99
C VAL A 391 -4.15 -14.10 -4.41
N SER A 392 -4.42 -14.14 -5.70
CA SER A 392 -5.62 -14.82 -6.22
C SER A 392 -5.27 -15.56 -7.50
N PRO A 393 -5.47 -16.89 -7.57
CA PRO A 393 -5.36 -17.61 -8.83
C PRO A 393 -6.48 -17.16 -9.75
N GLN A 394 -6.13 -16.72 -10.96
CA GLN A 394 -7.14 -16.22 -11.91
C GLN A 394 -7.73 -17.30 -12.81
N HIS A 395 -7.00 -18.39 -13.08
CA HIS A 395 -7.33 -19.31 -14.17
C HIS A 395 -7.28 -20.79 -13.79
N GLU A 396 -6.47 -21.18 -12.80
CA GLU A 396 -6.24 -22.59 -12.44
C GLU A 396 -6.01 -22.78 -10.94
N ASP A 397 -6.29 -24.01 -10.48
CA ASP A 397 -5.99 -24.41 -9.11
C ASP A 397 -4.47 -24.42 -8.87
N SER A 398 -4.06 -23.88 -7.73
CA SER A 398 -2.64 -23.73 -7.37
C SER A 398 -2.23 -24.69 -6.25
N LEU A 399 -1.25 -25.55 -6.52
CA LEU A 399 -0.69 -26.47 -5.52
C LEU A 399 0.41 -25.77 -4.70
N LEU A 400 0.06 -25.32 -3.48
CA LEU A 400 0.97 -24.52 -2.63
C LEU A 400 1.80 -25.34 -1.64
N GLY A 401 1.65 -26.66 -1.63
CA GLY A 401 2.36 -27.58 -0.75
C GLY A 401 1.42 -28.50 0.03
N ARG A 402 1.85 -28.91 1.24
CA ARG A 402 1.09 -29.79 2.13
C ARG A 402 -0.14 -29.12 2.74
#